data_AF-O61002-F1
#
_entry.id   AF-O61002-F1
#
_cell.length_a   1.000
_cell.length_b   1.000
_cell.length_c   1.000
_cell.angle_alpha   90.00
_cell.angle_beta   90.00
_cell.angle_gamma   90.00
#
_symmetry.space_group_name_H-M   'P 1'
#
loop_
_entity.id
_entity.type
_entity.pdbx_description
1 polymer ?
#
loop_
_entity_poly.entity_id
_entity_poly.type
_entity_poly.pdbx_seq_one_letter_code
_entity_poly.pdbx_strand_id
1 'polypeptide(L)'
;TYSCVGIFKNGRVEIIPNELGNRITPSFVAFTDEERLVGEAAKNQAALNPERSIYVIKRLIGRNFKDKEVQKDKKLVSYNIVDKNGKPYVSANVIGGELKVMSPEEISAMILVKMKQIAENYLGQEVKNAVITVPAYFNDAQRAATKDAGIISGLNVLRILNEPTAAAIAYGLDKKPGEQTILLFDLGGGTFDVSLLTIDNEVFEVEATAGDTHLGGEDFDQRVLQYFIKLIKPKYNKDISTDKRAIQKLKGESQKAKRDLSSVIQTKIEIENLVEGVDFKETLTRAKFEELCADLFKKTLEPVEQALKDAGKKKTDIDEIVLVGGSTRIPKVQQLIKDFFNGKEPNRG
;
A
#
# COMPACT_ATOMS: atom_id res chain seq x y z
N THR A 1 -1.89 1.35 0.64
CA THR A 1 -2.65 2.31 -0.20
C THR A 1 -4.13 1.99 -0.23
N TYR A 2 -4.50 0.73 -0.04
CA TYR A 2 -5.89 0.29 0.11
C TYR A 2 -6.04 -0.50 1.40
N SER A 3 -7.27 -0.54 1.90
CA SER A 3 -7.72 -1.38 3.00
C SER A 3 -8.79 -2.35 2.48
N CYS A 4 -8.86 -3.52 3.09
CA CYS A 4 -9.81 -4.57 2.75
C CYS A 4 -10.45 -5.07 4.06
N VAL A 5 -11.73 -5.42 4.02
CA VAL A 5 -12.42 -6.01 5.16
C VAL A 5 -13.09 -7.31 4.73
N GLY A 6 -12.92 -8.34 5.56
CA GLY A 6 -13.49 -9.65 5.33
C GLY A 6 -14.07 -10.22 6.61
N ILE A 7 -15.00 -11.15 6.45
CA ILE A 7 -15.63 -11.89 7.55
C ILE A 7 -15.45 -13.38 7.33
N PHE A 8 -15.46 -14.15 8.41
CA PHE A 8 -15.57 -15.60 8.34
C PHE A 8 -17.02 -15.99 8.61
N LYS A 9 -17.72 -16.54 7.62
CA LYS A 9 -19.14 -16.92 7.71
C LYS A 9 -19.36 -18.21 6.92
N ASN A 10 -20.15 -19.13 7.46
CA ASN A 10 -20.50 -20.40 6.81
C ASN A 10 -19.28 -21.22 6.35
N GLY A 11 -18.22 -21.26 7.17
CA GLY A 11 -17.01 -22.06 6.91
C GLY A 11 -16.08 -21.48 5.84
N ARG A 12 -16.30 -20.24 5.38
CA ARG A 12 -15.42 -19.57 4.40
C ARG A 12 -15.19 -18.10 4.76
N VAL A 13 -14.11 -17.55 4.18
CA VAL A 13 -13.86 -16.11 4.20
C VAL A 13 -14.67 -15.44 3.09
N GLU A 14 -15.38 -14.37 3.42
CA GLU A 14 -16.07 -13.50 2.47
C GLU A 14 -15.47 -12.10 2.54
N ILE A 15 -14.98 -11.59 1.40
CA ILE A 15 -14.51 -10.20 1.27
C ILE A 15 -15.71 -9.30 0.99
N ILE A 16 -15.91 -8.30 1.83
CA ILE A 16 -17.09 -7.44 1.78
C ILE A 16 -16.87 -6.29 0.80
N PRO A 17 -17.74 -6.10 -0.20
CA PRO A 17 -17.69 -4.92 -1.05
C PRO A 17 -18.14 -3.68 -0.27
N ASN A 18 -17.53 -2.53 -0.57
CA ASN A 18 -18.00 -1.24 -0.07
C ASN A 18 -19.29 -0.80 -0.80
N GLU A 19 -19.81 0.38 -0.46
CA GLU A 19 -21.04 0.94 -1.02
C GLU A 19 -21.01 1.15 -2.55
N LEU A 20 -19.83 1.14 -3.18
CA LEU A 20 -19.63 1.24 -4.63
C LEU A 20 -19.39 -0.12 -5.30
N GLY A 21 -19.50 -1.22 -4.55
CA GLY A 21 -19.23 -2.57 -5.05
C GLY A 21 -17.76 -2.97 -5.06
N ASN A 22 -16.84 -2.12 -4.60
CA ASN A 22 -15.41 -2.40 -4.61
C ASN A 22 -15.00 -3.23 -3.39
N ARG A 23 -14.24 -4.31 -3.60
CA ARG A 23 -13.73 -5.19 -2.52
C ARG A 23 -12.54 -4.61 -1.74
N ILE A 24 -12.00 -3.50 -2.19
CA ILE A 24 -10.95 -2.75 -1.52
C ILE A 24 -11.34 -1.28 -1.52
N THR A 25 -10.97 -0.58 -0.46
CA THR A 25 -11.27 0.86 -0.30
C THR A 25 -9.96 1.63 -0.16
N PRO A 26 -9.76 2.76 -0.86
CA PRO A 26 -8.56 3.56 -0.71
C PRO A 26 -8.32 3.96 0.75
N SER A 27 -7.08 3.85 1.21
CA SER A 27 -6.65 4.35 2.52
C SER A 27 -6.39 5.86 2.44
N PHE A 28 -7.44 6.61 2.10
CA PHE A 28 -7.45 8.06 1.95
C PHE A 28 -8.41 8.68 2.95
N VAL A 29 -8.01 9.80 3.54
CA VAL A 29 -8.86 10.67 4.36
C VAL A 29 -8.74 12.07 3.80
N ALA A 30 -9.86 12.76 3.62
CA ALA A 30 -9.83 14.16 3.23
C ALA A 30 -10.75 15.01 4.10
N PHE A 31 -10.37 16.26 4.30
CA PHE A 31 -11.18 17.24 5.01
C PHE A 31 -11.62 18.32 4.04
N THR A 32 -12.92 18.55 3.98
CA THR A 32 -13.55 19.67 3.29
C THR A 32 -14.07 20.67 4.33
N ASP A 33 -14.62 21.78 3.88
CA ASP A 33 -15.18 22.78 4.81
C ASP A 33 -16.46 22.28 5.48
N GLU A 34 -17.13 21.30 4.89
CA GLU A 34 -18.43 20.77 5.32
C GLU A 34 -18.28 19.42 6.05
N GLU A 35 -17.43 18.53 5.53
CA GLU A 35 -17.34 17.16 6.00
C GLU A 35 -15.94 16.53 5.92
N ARG A 36 -15.81 15.37 6.57
CA ARG A 36 -14.66 14.47 6.45
C ARG A 36 -15.01 13.31 5.52
N LEU A 37 -14.26 13.19 4.43
CA LEU A 37 -14.36 12.11 3.46
C LEU A 37 -13.35 11.00 3.77
N VAL A 38 -13.71 9.75 3.51
CA VAL A 38 -12.82 8.58 3.62
C VAL A 38 -13.04 7.65 2.43
N GLY A 39 -11.99 7.02 1.92
CA GLY A 39 -12.09 6.06 0.82
C GLY A 39 -12.09 6.72 -0.56
N GLU A 40 -12.96 6.24 -1.45
CA GLU A 40 -13.02 6.72 -2.85
C GLU A 40 -13.39 8.21 -2.92
N ALA A 41 -14.33 8.68 -2.10
CA ALA A 41 -14.70 10.09 -2.06
C ALA A 41 -13.49 10.99 -1.73
N ALA A 42 -12.67 10.61 -0.75
CA ALA A 42 -11.46 11.33 -0.40
C ALA A 42 -10.41 11.28 -1.53
N LYS A 43 -10.24 10.12 -2.16
CA LYS A 43 -9.30 9.93 -3.28
C LYS A 43 -9.68 10.77 -4.50
N ASN A 44 -10.96 10.80 -4.87
CA ASN A 44 -11.45 11.46 -6.08
C ASN A 44 -11.25 12.98 -6.03
N GLN A 45 -11.39 13.61 -4.86
CA GLN A 45 -11.18 15.05 -4.71
C GLN A 45 -9.74 15.45 -4.40
N ALA A 46 -8.80 14.48 -4.30
CA ALA A 46 -7.42 14.76 -3.88
C ALA A 46 -6.72 15.80 -4.77
N ALA A 47 -6.99 15.82 -6.08
CA ALA A 47 -6.42 16.81 -6.99
C ALA A 47 -6.96 18.22 -6.76
N LEU A 48 -8.22 18.37 -6.33
CA LEU A 48 -8.83 19.66 -6.01
C LEU A 48 -8.43 20.17 -4.63
N ASN A 49 -8.08 19.26 -3.73
CA ASN A 49 -7.78 19.55 -2.33
C ASN A 49 -6.53 18.79 -1.82
N PRO A 50 -5.36 19.02 -2.43
CA PRO A 50 -4.19 18.17 -2.23
C PRO A 50 -3.58 18.26 -0.82
N GLU A 51 -3.67 19.41 -0.16
CA GLU A 51 -3.08 19.61 1.17
C GLU A 51 -3.92 19.03 2.30
N ARG A 52 -5.24 18.90 2.09
CA ARG A 52 -6.18 18.34 3.07
C ARG A 52 -6.59 16.91 2.70
N SER A 53 -5.87 16.26 1.78
CA SER A 53 -6.05 14.87 1.38
C SER A 53 -4.85 14.03 1.83
N ILE A 54 -5.08 13.20 2.84
CA ILE A 54 -4.07 12.39 3.52
C ILE A 54 -4.11 10.97 2.97
N TYR A 55 -2.94 10.43 2.62
CA TYR A 55 -2.76 9.10 2.06
C TYR A 55 -1.38 8.55 2.45
N VAL A 56 -1.14 7.26 2.24
CA VAL A 56 0.10 6.53 2.66
C VAL A 56 0.45 6.67 4.15
N ILE A 57 -0.50 7.02 5.01
CA ILE A 57 -0.26 7.30 6.44
C ILE A 57 0.41 6.14 7.20
N LYS A 58 0.21 4.90 6.75
CA LYS A 58 0.86 3.68 7.28
C LYS A 58 2.40 3.78 7.27
N ARG A 59 3.00 4.61 6.42
CA ARG A 59 4.47 4.85 6.43
C ARG A 59 4.93 5.66 7.65
N LEU A 60 4.06 6.44 8.28
CA LEU A 60 4.38 7.29 9.43
C LEU A 60 4.07 6.64 10.79
N ILE A 61 3.18 5.66 10.82
CA ILE A 61 2.67 5.07 12.07
C ILE A 61 3.82 4.45 12.89
N GLY A 62 3.87 4.75 14.19
CA GLY A 62 4.89 4.24 15.12
C GLY A 62 6.34 4.69 14.86
N ARG A 63 6.57 5.72 14.03
CA ARG A 63 7.92 6.25 13.71
C ARG A 63 8.30 7.48 14.51
N ASN A 64 9.57 7.86 14.42
CA ASN A 64 10.06 9.15 14.88
C ASN A 64 10.10 10.15 13.73
N PHE A 65 9.85 11.43 14.04
CA PHE A 65 9.83 12.48 13.04
C PHE A 65 11.18 12.59 12.30
N LYS A 66 12.29 12.37 13.01
CA LYS A 66 13.65 12.49 12.48
C LYS A 66 14.11 11.29 11.64
N ASP A 67 13.31 10.23 11.53
CA ASP A 67 13.67 9.06 10.71
C ASP A 67 13.89 9.50 9.25
N LYS A 68 14.96 8.99 8.62
CA LYS A 68 15.34 9.36 7.24
C LYS A 68 14.18 9.17 6.26
N GLU A 69 13.43 8.09 6.43
CA GLU A 69 12.30 7.77 5.57
C GLU A 69 11.11 8.71 5.78
N VAL A 70 10.85 9.15 7.01
CA VAL A 70 9.82 10.18 7.29
C VAL A 70 10.18 11.51 6.63
N GLN A 71 11.47 11.90 6.69
CA GLN A 71 11.95 13.12 6.04
C GLN A 71 11.93 13.03 4.51
N LYS A 72 12.10 11.84 3.95
CA LYS A 72 11.93 11.57 2.52
C LYS A 72 10.46 11.67 2.13
N ASP A 73 9.57 10.97 2.82
CA ASP A 73 8.12 10.99 2.54
C ASP A 73 7.54 12.40 2.65
N LYS A 74 7.98 13.20 3.64
CA LYS A 74 7.59 14.62 3.79
C LYS A 74 7.83 15.47 2.55
N LYS A 75 8.82 15.13 1.72
CA LYS A 75 9.10 15.85 0.45
C LYS A 75 8.24 15.35 -0.72
N LEU A 76 7.61 14.18 -0.58
CA LEU A 76 6.89 13.50 -1.67
C LEU A 76 5.37 13.64 -1.55
N VAL A 77 4.86 13.78 -0.33
CA VAL A 77 3.42 13.96 -0.08
C VAL A 77 3.01 15.42 -0.21
N SER A 78 1.73 15.65 -0.53
CA SER A 78 1.16 16.99 -0.71
C SER A 78 0.70 17.66 0.58
N TYR A 79 0.40 16.86 1.61
CA TYR A 79 -0.05 17.30 2.93
C TYR A 79 1.12 17.58 3.87
N ASN A 80 0.88 18.32 4.95
CA ASN A 80 1.95 18.76 5.85
C ASN A 80 2.24 17.71 6.94
N ILE A 81 3.49 17.27 7.02
CA ILE A 81 4.01 16.45 8.12
C ILE A 81 4.81 17.34 9.08
N VAL A 82 4.37 17.40 10.34
CA VAL A 82 4.93 18.25 11.40
C VAL A 82 5.48 17.41 12.55
N ASP A 83 6.42 17.98 13.30
CA ASP A 83 6.95 17.37 14.53
C ASP A 83 6.05 17.76 15.70
N LYS A 84 5.60 16.76 16.47
CA LYS A 84 4.99 16.98 17.78
C LYS A 84 5.63 16.00 18.76
N ASN A 85 6.44 16.54 19.67
CA ASN A 85 7.17 15.78 20.69
C ASN A 85 8.04 14.65 20.11
N GLY A 86 8.72 14.88 18.99
CA GLY A 86 9.63 13.94 18.34
C GLY A 86 8.94 12.92 17.42
N LYS A 87 7.60 12.96 17.31
CA LYS A 87 6.80 12.06 16.47
C LYS A 87 6.20 12.79 15.27
N PRO A 88 6.02 12.12 14.11
CA PRO A 88 5.40 12.74 12.96
C PRO A 88 3.89 12.81 13.14
N TYR A 89 3.33 14.00 12.92
CA TYR A 89 1.90 14.28 12.88
C TYR A 89 1.52 14.88 11.54
N VAL A 90 0.25 14.76 11.17
CA VAL A 90 -0.32 15.43 10.01
C VAL A 90 -0.99 16.73 10.47
N SER A 91 -0.68 17.83 9.78
CA SER A 91 -1.34 19.12 9.99
C SER A 91 -2.21 19.45 8.78
N ALA A 92 -3.52 19.61 9.01
CA ALA A 92 -4.48 19.91 7.96
C ALA A 92 -5.64 20.77 8.51
N ASN A 93 -6.17 21.65 7.66
CA ASN A 93 -7.41 22.37 7.98
C ASN A 93 -8.59 21.39 7.94
N VAL A 94 -9.36 21.32 9.02
CA VAL A 94 -10.55 20.48 9.14
C VAL A 94 -11.83 21.28 8.85
N ILE A 95 -13.00 20.71 9.15
CA ILE A 95 -14.31 21.34 8.97
C ILE A 95 -14.31 22.72 9.64
N GLY A 96 -14.81 23.75 8.95
CA GLY A 96 -14.80 25.13 9.44
C GLY A 96 -13.43 25.85 9.37
N GLY A 97 -12.42 25.24 8.74
CA GLY A 97 -11.12 25.88 8.48
C GLY A 97 -10.12 25.83 9.65
N GLU A 98 -10.46 25.17 10.76
CA GLU A 98 -9.56 25.02 11.91
C GLU A 98 -8.33 24.17 11.56
N LEU A 99 -7.13 24.66 11.87
CA LEU A 99 -5.90 23.89 11.69
C LEU A 99 -5.76 22.83 12.79
N LYS A 100 -5.88 21.55 12.43
CA LYS A 100 -5.72 20.44 13.37
C LYS A 100 -4.42 19.68 13.15
N VAL A 101 -3.78 19.27 14.24
CA VAL A 101 -2.59 18.40 14.24
C VAL A 101 -2.99 17.02 14.75
N MET A 102 -3.03 16.04 13.84
CA MET A 102 -3.54 14.69 14.07
C MET A 102 -2.43 13.65 13.95
N SER A 103 -2.47 12.63 14.79
CA SER A 103 -1.49 11.55 14.76
C SER A 103 -1.75 10.58 13.61
N PRO A 104 -0.74 9.81 13.16
CA PRO A 104 -0.94 8.74 12.18
C PRO A 104 -1.98 7.70 12.61
N GLU A 105 -2.09 7.45 13.92
CA GLU A 105 -3.08 6.57 14.53
C GLU A 105 -4.50 7.13 14.39
N GLU A 106 -4.71 8.43 14.62
CA GLU A 106 -6.03 9.08 14.43
C GLU A 106 -6.49 9.00 12.98
N ILE A 107 -5.61 9.27 12.01
CA ILE A 107 -5.94 9.16 10.59
C ILE A 107 -6.20 7.69 10.20
N SER A 108 -5.40 6.75 10.70
CA SER A 108 -5.62 5.31 10.47
C SER A 108 -6.93 4.83 11.09
N ALA A 109 -7.31 5.37 12.25
CA ALA A 109 -8.58 5.07 12.89
C ALA A 109 -9.77 5.52 12.02
N MET A 110 -9.69 6.65 11.34
CA MET A 110 -10.74 7.10 10.41
C MET A 110 -10.93 6.11 9.25
N ILE A 111 -9.84 5.51 8.76
CA ILE A 111 -9.90 4.46 7.73
C ILE A 111 -10.53 3.19 8.32
N LEU A 112 -10.16 2.81 9.55
CA LEU A 112 -10.73 1.64 10.24
C LEU A 112 -12.22 1.83 10.55
N VAL A 113 -12.67 3.04 10.91
CA VAL A 113 -14.10 3.38 11.06
C VAL A 113 -14.83 3.14 9.74
N LYS A 114 -14.25 3.55 8.60
CA LYS A 114 -14.86 3.27 7.30
C LYS A 114 -14.96 1.76 7.02
N MET A 115 -13.93 0.99 7.38
CA MET A 115 -13.94 -0.48 7.19
C MET A 115 -14.99 -1.14 8.10
N LYS A 116 -15.11 -0.68 9.34
CA LYS A 116 -16.14 -1.07 10.29
C LYS A 116 -17.54 -0.80 9.72
N GLN A 117 -17.80 0.42 9.24
CA GLN A 117 -19.08 0.80 8.63
C GLN A 117 -19.46 -0.08 7.43
N ILE A 118 -18.48 -0.41 6.56
CA ILE A 118 -18.71 -1.33 5.44
C ILE A 118 -19.17 -2.70 5.93
N ALA A 119 -18.50 -3.25 6.95
CA ALA A 119 -18.87 -4.53 7.55
C ALA A 119 -20.24 -4.47 8.25
N GLU A 120 -20.53 -3.40 9.00
CA GLU A 120 -21.81 -3.20 9.69
C GLU A 120 -22.98 -3.11 8.71
N ASN A 121 -22.82 -2.35 7.63
CA ASN A 121 -23.84 -2.23 6.57
C ASN A 121 -24.11 -3.59 5.90
N TYR A 122 -23.08 -4.40 5.68
CA TYR A 122 -23.22 -5.74 5.10
C TYR A 122 -23.88 -6.73 6.06
N LEU A 123 -23.55 -6.65 7.36
CA LEU A 123 -24.03 -7.59 8.38
C LEU A 123 -25.39 -7.19 8.97
N GLY A 124 -25.80 -5.92 8.86
CA GLY A 124 -27.00 -5.38 9.47
C GLY A 124 -26.92 -5.24 11.00
N GLN A 125 -25.72 -5.24 11.57
CA GLN A 125 -25.49 -5.17 13.02
C GLN A 125 -24.15 -4.49 13.35
N GLU A 126 -24.02 -4.01 14.59
CA GLU A 126 -22.80 -3.37 15.09
C GLU A 126 -21.61 -4.36 15.13
N VAL A 127 -20.44 -3.91 14.69
CA VAL A 127 -19.19 -4.68 14.71
C VAL A 127 -18.28 -4.14 15.80
N LYS A 128 -18.03 -4.96 16.83
CA LYS A 128 -17.21 -4.58 17.98
C LYS A 128 -15.81 -5.16 17.96
N ASN A 129 -15.63 -6.36 17.42
CA ASN A 129 -14.37 -7.09 17.50
C ASN A 129 -13.69 -7.15 16.14
N ALA A 130 -12.37 -6.99 16.11
CA ALA A 130 -11.59 -7.11 14.89
C ALA A 130 -10.21 -7.75 15.13
N VAL A 131 -9.72 -8.43 14.10
CA VAL A 131 -8.30 -8.74 13.93
C VAL A 131 -7.75 -7.77 12.88
N ILE A 132 -6.65 -7.08 13.20
CA ILE A 132 -6.06 -6.10 12.29
C ILE A 132 -4.70 -6.62 11.83
N THR A 133 -4.43 -6.56 10.53
CA THR A 133 -3.17 -7.04 9.97
C THR A 133 -2.10 -5.96 9.97
N VAL A 134 -0.84 -6.36 10.11
CA VAL A 134 0.36 -5.52 10.00
C VAL A 134 1.46 -6.24 9.22
N PRO A 135 2.40 -5.51 8.58
CA PRO A 135 3.61 -6.10 8.00
C PRO A 135 4.37 -6.93 9.03
N ALA A 136 5.00 -8.03 8.62
CA ALA A 136 5.66 -8.91 9.58
C ALA A 136 6.86 -8.23 10.23
N TYR A 137 7.60 -7.42 9.47
CA TYR A 137 8.75 -6.69 9.99
C TYR A 137 8.38 -5.49 10.88
N PHE A 138 7.09 -5.14 11.06
CA PHE A 138 6.70 -4.05 11.95
C PHE A 138 7.24 -4.27 13.36
N ASN A 139 7.90 -3.25 13.90
CA ASN A 139 8.41 -3.27 15.26
C ASN A 139 7.28 -3.06 16.30
N ASP A 140 7.60 -3.21 17.58
CA ASP A 140 6.64 -3.10 18.67
C ASP A 140 5.90 -1.76 18.71
N ALA A 141 6.60 -0.65 18.42
CA ALA A 141 6.00 0.68 18.39
C ALA A 141 4.96 0.81 17.27
N GLN A 142 5.25 0.26 16.08
CA GLN A 142 4.32 0.29 14.95
C GLN A 142 3.12 -0.64 15.17
N ARG A 143 3.32 -1.80 15.80
CA ARG A 143 2.25 -2.72 16.19
C ARG A 143 1.34 -2.09 17.24
N ALA A 144 1.90 -1.48 18.28
CA ALA A 144 1.16 -0.77 19.31
C ALA A 144 0.34 0.38 18.71
N ALA A 145 0.96 1.24 17.89
CA ALA A 145 0.28 2.35 17.23
C ALA A 145 -0.87 1.89 16.32
N THR A 146 -0.71 0.75 15.62
CA THR A 146 -1.80 0.18 14.79
C THR A 146 -2.94 -0.35 15.66
N LYS A 147 -2.62 -0.97 16.81
CA LYS A 147 -3.63 -1.38 17.79
C LYS A 147 -4.39 -0.18 18.36
N ASP A 148 -3.68 0.90 18.69
CA ASP A 148 -4.27 2.14 19.18
C ASP A 148 -5.23 2.75 18.15
N ALA A 149 -4.87 2.74 16.86
CA ALA A 149 -5.78 3.15 15.79
C ALA A 149 -7.08 2.31 15.77
N GLY A 150 -6.98 1.01 16.02
CA GLY A 150 -8.15 0.13 16.19
C GLY A 150 -9.01 0.53 17.39
N ILE A 151 -8.39 0.80 18.54
CA ILE A 151 -9.10 1.24 19.75
C ILE A 151 -9.81 2.59 19.52
N ILE A 152 -9.12 3.57 18.92
CA ILE A 152 -9.68 4.89 18.57
C ILE A 152 -10.87 4.75 17.62
N SER A 153 -10.86 3.75 16.72
CA SER A 153 -11.97 3.48 15.81
C SER A 153 -13.20 2.82 16.48
N GLY A 154 -13.15 2.56 17.79
CA GLY A 154 -14.21 1.88 18.53
C GLY A 154 -14.25 0.37 18.26
N LEU A 155 -13.10 -0.24 17.97
CA LEU A 155 -12.94 -1.68 17.82
C LEU A 155 -12.16 -2.25 19.02
N ASN A 156 -12.65 -3.38 19.55
CA ASN A 156 -11.88 -4.27 20.39
C ASN A 156 -10.94 -5.10 19.49
N VAL A 157 -9.64 -4.75 19.53
CA VAL A 157 -8.61 -5.42 18.74
C VAL A 157 -8.21 -6.72 19.41
N LEU A 158 -8.82 -7.83 18.96
CA LEU A 158 -8.59 -9.17 19.51
C LEU A 158 -7.14 -9.63 19.30
N ARG A 159 -6.58 -9.30 18.13
CA ARG A 159 -5.22 -9.68 17.75
C ARG A 159 -4.69 -8.73 16.68
N ILE A 160 -3.40 -8.45 16.76
CA ILE A 160 -2.61 -7.93 15.64
C ILE A 160 -2.01 -9.15 14.95
N LEU A 161 -2.35 -9.34 13.68
CA LEU A 161 -1.91 -10.50 12.89
C LEU A 161 -0.90 -10.05 11.84
N ASN A 162 0.10 -10.89 11.57
CA ASN A 162 1.01 -10.61 10.46
C ASN A 162 0.28 -10.81 9.13
N GLU A 163 0.39 -9.83 8.22
CA GLU A 163 -0.08 -9.93 6.84
C GLU A 163 0.33 -11.25 6.17
N PRO A 164 1.58 -11.74 6.31
CA PRO A 164 1.94 -12.99 5.68
C PRO A 164 1.25 -14.23 6.25
N THR A 165 1.03 -14.28 7.56
CA THR A 165 0.26 -15.36 8.18
C THR A 165 -1.19 -15.33 7.74
N ALA A 166 -1.78 -14.13 7.63
CA ALA A 166 -3.15 -13.97 7.11
C ALA A 166 -3.27 -14.44 5.66
N ALA A 167 -2.27 -14.14 4.83
CA ALA A 167 -2.22 -14.61 3.45
C ALA A 167 -2.08 -16.14 3.37
N ALA A 168 -1.20 -16.74 4.17
CA ALA A 168 -1.01 -18.19 4.16
C ALA A 168 -2.29 -18.95 4.55
N ILE A 169 -3.05 -18.45 5.54
CA ILE A 169 -4.38 -18.95 5.90
C ILE A 169 -5.37 -18.79 4.73
N ALA A 170 -5.36 -17.64 4.06
CA ALA A 170 -6.30 -17.35 2.96
C ALA A 170 -6.09 -18.27 1.74
N TYR A 171 -4.85 -18.70 1.49
CA TYR A 171 -4.50 -19.57 0.36
C TYR A 171 -4.73 -21.06 0.64
N GLY A 172 -5.21 -21.42 1.83
CA GLY A 172 -5.49 -22.81 2.19
C GLY A 172 -4.24 -23.69 2.23
N LEU A 173 -3.06 -23.09 2.43
CA LEU A 173 -1.79 -23.80 2.44
C LEU A 173 -1.65 -24.69 3.68
N ASP A 174 -2.43 -24.42 4.73
CA ASP A 174 -2.67 -25.28 5.89
C ASP A 174 -3.26 -26.65 5.54
N LYS A 175 -3.89 -26.78 4.37
CA LYS A 175 -4.63 -27.99 3.99
C LYS A 175 -3.83 -28.97 3.13
N LYS A 176 -2.59 -28.63 2.75
CA LYS A 176 -1.72 -29.55 2.01
C LYS A 176 -1.06 -30.53 2.98
N PRO A 177 -1.05 -31.84 2.68
CA PRO A 177 -0.43 -32.83 3.55
C PRO A 177 1.10 -32.71 3.52
N GLY A 178 1.72 -32.88 4.69
CA GLY A 178 3.17 -32.82 4.88
C GLY A 178 3.68 -31.42 5.19
N GLU A 179 4.90 -31.37 5.72
CA GLU A 179 5.62 -30.13 5.99
C GLU A 179 5.90 -29.38 4.67
N GLN A 180 5.53 -28.11 4.60
CA GLN A 180 5.78 -27.26 3.43
C GLN A 180 6.53 -26.00 3.82
N THR A 181 7.61 -25.68 3.09
CA THR A 181 8.29 -24.38 3.19
C THR A 181 7.77 -23.44 2.09
N ILE A 182 7.10 -22.37 2.51
CA ILE A 182 6.47 -21.38 1.64
C ILE A 182 7.22 -20.05 1.74
N LEU A 183 7.57 -19.48 0.59
CA LEU A 183 7.98 -18.09 0.49
C LEU A 183 6.79 -17.22 0.14
N LEU A 184 6.45 -16.31 1.04
CA LEU A 184 5.51 -15.25 0.75
C LEU A 184 6.25 -13.99 0.28
N PHE A 185 5.87 -13.49 -0.89
CA PHE A 185 6.39 -12.26 -1.48
C PHE A 185 5.25 -11.24 -1.53
N ASP A 186 5.18 -10.35 -0.54
CA ASP A 186 4.14 -9.31 -0.44
C ASP A 186 4.68 -7.95 -0.88
N LEU A 187 4.39 -7.58 -2.13
CA LEU A 187 4.73 -6.26 -2.67
C LEU A 187 3.48 -5.40 -2.76
N GLY A 188 3.26 -4.62 -1.71
CA GLY A 188 2.11 -3.76 -1.54
C GLY A 188 2.22 -2.43 -2.26
N GLY A 189 1.36 -1.50 -1.84
CA GLY A 189 1.35 -0.13 -2.35
C GLY A 189 2.44 0.76 -1.77
N GLY A 190 3.01 0.42 -0.60
CA GLY A 190 4.03 1.24 0.03
C GLY A 190 4.98 0.50 0.98
N THR A 191 4.82 -0.81 1.09
CA THR A 191 5.65 -1.71 1.90
C THR A 191 5.95 -2.96 1.07
N PHE A 192 7.10 -3.57 1.33
CA PHE A 192 7.52 -4.83 0.75
C PHE A 192 7.95 -5.78 1.87
N ASP A 193 7.32 -6.94 1.96
CA ASP A 193 7.61 -7.97 2.95
C ASP A 193 7.94 -9.29 2.24
N VAL A 194 8.96 -9.98 2.73
CA VAL A 194 9.25 -11.38 2.42
C VAL A 194 9.17 -12.16 3.71
N SER A 195 8.46 -13.29 3.69
CA SER A 195 8.39 -14.20 4.83
C SER A 195 8.58 -15.63 4.36
N LEU A 196 9.46 -16.35 5.04
CA LEU A 196 9.57 -17.80 4.93
C LEU A 196 8.77 -18.42 6.06
N LEU A 197 7.84 -19.28 5.66
CA LEU A 197 6.89 -19.93 6.53
C LEU A 197 7.06 -21.43 6.37
N THR A 198 7.09 -22.15 7.49
CA THR A 198 6.91 -23.60 7.47
C THR A 198 5.51 -23.91 7.98
N ILE A 199 4.80 -24.76 7.25
CA ILE A 199 3.46 -25.22 7.60
C ILE A 199 3.53 -26.73 7.81
N ASP A 200 3.15 -27.18 9.00
CA ASP A 200 2.95 -28.60 9.31
C ASP A 200 1.63 -28.77 10.08
N ASN A 201 0.69 -29.53 9.52
CA ASN A 201 -0.61 -29.85 10.15
C ASN A 201 -1.30 -28.63 10.81
N GLU A 202 -1.55 -27.57 10.02
CA GLU A 202 -2.17 -26.29 10.45
C GLU A 202 -1.32 -25.42 11.42
N VAL A 203 -0.13 -25.87 11.81
CA VAL A 203 0.81 -25.06 12.58
C VAL A 203 1.65 -24.23 11.62
N PHE A 204 1.57 -22.91 11.77
CA PHE A 204 2.37 -21.94 11.02
C PHE A 204 3.55 -21.49 11.86
N GLU A 205 4.76 -21.72 11.37
CA GLU A 205 5.98 -21.18 11.93
C GLU A 205 6.62 -20.18 10.97
N VAL A 206 7.00 -19.01 11.48
CA VAL A 206 7.72 -18.00 10.69
C VAL A 206 9.21 -18.24 10.91
N GLU A 207 9.90 -18.78 9.91
CA GLU A 207 11.34 -19.07 10.00
C GLU A 207 12.18 -17.80 9.88
N ALA A 208 11.84 -16.94 8.91
CA ALA A 208 12.54 -15.68 8.68
C ALA A 208 11.63 -14.63 8.04
N THR A 209 11.91 -13.36 8.33
CA THR A 209 11.25 -12.23 7.69
C THR A 209 12.27 -11.18 7.29
N ALA A 210 12.08 -10.58 6.12
CA ALA A 210 12.88 -9.48 5.60
C ALA A 210 11.96 -8.55 4.81
N GLY A 211 12.41 -7.35 4.48
CA GLY A 211 11.59 -6.42 3.70
C GLY A 211 12.13 -5.01 3.62
N ASP A 212 11.34 -4.14 2.99
CA ASP A 212 11.57 -2.70 2.93
C ASP A 212 10.25 -1.96 3.21
N THR A 213 10.29 -1.15 4.27
CA THR A 213 9.11 -0.47 4.79
C THR A 213 8.67 0.75 3.98
N HIS A 214 9.47 1.15 2.99
CA HIS A 214 9.23 2.29 2.10
C HIS A 214 9.50 1.92 0.63
N LEU A 215 9.24 0.67 0.26
CA LEU A 215 9.24 0.21 -1.13
C LEU A 215 7.85 -0.33 -1.50
N GLY A 216 7.28 0.15 -2.60
CA GLY A 216 6.06 -0.43 -3.14
C GLY A 216 5.53 0.32 -4.36
N GLY A 217 4.26 0.10 -4.65
CA GLY A 217 3.57 0.68 -5.80
C GLY A 217 3.66 2.20 -5.92
N GLU A 218 3.70 2.91 -4.80
CA GLU A 218 3.83 4.38 -4.70
C GLU A 218 5.19 4.87 -5.21
N ASP A 219 6.28 4.13 -4.95
CA ASP A 219 7.61 4.50 -5.42
C ASP A 219 7.73 4.32 -6.94
N PHE A 220 7.03 3.31 -7.50
CA PHE A 220 6.91 3.14 -8.95
C PHE A 220 6.10 4.26 -9.59
N ASP A 221 4.98 4.66 -8.96
CA ASP A 221 4.17 5.81 -9.39
C ASP A 221 5.03 7.09 -9.39
N GLN A 222 5.88 7.27 -8.37
CA GLN A 222 6.81 8.39 -8.28
C GLN A 222 7.84 8.40 -9.42
N ARG A 223 8.37 7.25 -9.85
CA ARG A 223 9.30 7.19 -11.00
C ARG A 223 8.65 7.67 -12.29
N VAL A 224 7.42 7.26 -12.53
CA VAL A 224 6.62 7.67 -13.70
C VAL A 224 6.30 9.17 -13.62
N LEU A 225 5.86 9.64 -12.45
CA LEU A 225 5.58 11.05 -12.20
C LEU A 225 6.81 11.93 -12.49
N GLN A 226 7.98 11.58 -11.96
CA GLN A 226 9.22 12.34 -12.16
C GLN A 226 9.69 12.34 -13.61
N TYR A 227 9.51 11.23 -14.32
CA TYR A 227 9.77 11.17 -15.76
C TYR A 227 8.90 12.20 -16.53
N PHE A 228 7.60 12.25 -16.24
CA PHE A 228 6.71 13.19 -16.93
C PHE A 228 6.92 14.64 -16.51
N ILE A 229 7.20 14.94 -15.24
CA ILE A 229 7.57 16.31 -14.82
C ILE A 229 8.79 16.80 -15.63
N LYS A 230 9.80 15.95 -15.80
CA LYS A 230 10.99 16.28 -16.61
C LYS A 230 10.68 16.43 -18.09
N LEU A 231 9.69 15.71 -18.62
CA LEU A 231 9.26 15.80 -20.01
C LEU A 231 8.44 17.07 -20.29
N ILE A 232 7.61 17.49 -19.33
CA ILE A 232 6.70 18.64 -19.47
C ILE A 232 7.48 19.93 -19.70
N LYS A 233 8.56 20.14 -18.94
CA LYS A 233 9.38 21.35 -19.01
C LYS A 233 9.90 21.68 -20.42
N PRO A 234 10.63 20.79 -21.11
CA PRO A 234 11.10 21.05 -22.47
C PRO A 234 9.99 20.97 -23.53
N LYS A 235 9.00 20.07 -23.39
CA LYS A 235 8.02 19.81 -24.46
C LYS A 235 6.85 20.80 -24.49
N TYR A 236 6.42 21.26 -23.32
CA TYR A 236 5.26 22.14 -23.17
C TYR A 236 5.66 23.54 -22.67
N ASN A 237 6.94 23.78 -22.40
CA ASN A 237 7.47 25.04 -21.87
C ASN A 237 6.76 25.50 -20.57
N LYS A 238 6.47 24.55 -19.67
CA LYS A 238 5.82 24.76 -18.37
C LYS A 238 6.54 23.98 -17.27
N ASP A 239 6.56 24.53 -16.06
CA ASP A 239 7.11 23.84 -14.89
C ASP A 239 6.01 23.60 -13.87
N ILE A 240 5.66 22.33 -13.62
CA ILE A 240 4.62 21.94 -12.66
C ILE A 240 5.20 21.53 -11.30
N SER A 241 6.52 21.63 -11.10
CA SER A 241 7.20 21.09 -9.91
C SER A 241 6.73 21.70 -8.58
N THR A 242 6.12 22.88 -8.61
CA THR A 242 5.54 23.55 -7.44
C THR A 242 4.01 23.55 -7.42
N ASP A 243 3.35 23.11 -8.49
CA ASP A 243 1.88 23.06 -8.58
C ASP A 243 1.35 21.74 -8.02
N LYS A 244 0.92 21.78 -6.75
CA LYS A 244 0.38 20.61 -6.04
C LYS A 244 -0.84 20.00 -6.74
N ARG A 245 -1.68 20.82 -7.39
CA ARG A 245 -2.86 20.34 -8.11
C ARG A 245 -2.46 19.60 -9.38
N ALA A 246 -1.57 20.19 -10.19
CA ALA A 246 -1.05 19.56 -11.40
C ALA A 246 -0.30 18.25 -11.07
N ILE A 247 0.55 18.25 -10.04
CA ILE A 247 1.26 17.06 -9.55
C ILE A 247 0.26 15.97 -9.15
N GLN A 248 -0.79 16.33 -8.40
CA GLN A 248 -1.76 15.34 -7.93
C GLN A 248 -2.62 14.77 -9.08
N LYS A 249 -2.98 15.58 -10.09
CA LYS A 249 -3.61 15.08 -11.33
C LYS A 249 -2.69 14.07 -12.04
N LEU A 250 -1.42 14.45 -12.26
CA LEU A 250 -0.44 13.62 -12.96
C LEU A 250 -0.13 12.33 -12.21
N LYS A 251 -0.11 12.38 -10.88
CA LYS A 251 0.04 11.20 -10.01
C LYS A 251 -1.11 10.21 -10.16
N GLY A 252 -2.35 10.69 -10.21
CA GLY A 252 -3.53 9.85 -10.44
C GLY A 252 -3.45 9.09 -11.76
N GLU A 253 -3.15 9.79 -12.84
CA GLU A 253 -3.02 9.15 -14.16
C GLU A 253 -1.76 8.27 -14.28
N SER A 254 -0.66 8.62 -13.59
CA SER A 254 0.54 7.76 -13.54
C SER A 254 0.24 6.42 -12.87
N GLN A 255 -0.52 6.42 -11.76
CA GLN A 255 -0.96 5.21 -11.09
C GLN A 255 -1.90 4.36 -11.97
N LYS A 256 -2.82 5.01 -12.69
CA LYS A 256 -3.71 4.33 -13.65
C LYS A 256 -2.90 3.69 -14.78
N ALA A 257 -1.98 4.43 -15.38
CA ALA A 257 -1.10 3.94 -16.42
C ALA A 257 -0.26 2.73 -15.96
N LYS A 258 0.32 2.79 -14.76
CA LYS A 258 1.03 1.64 -14.16
C LYS A 258 0.15 0.40 -14.10
N ARG A 259 -1.11 0.53 -13.64
CA ARG A 259 -2.05 -0.59 -13.56
C ARG A 259 -2.36 -1.17 -14.94
N ASP A 260 -2.60 -0.31 -15.93
CA ASP A 260 -2.90 -0.74 -17.30
C ASP A 260 -1.70 -1.51 -17.89
N LEU A 261 -0.48 -1.02 -17.68
CA LEU A 261 0.76 -1.64 -18.17
C LEU A 261 1.03 -3.04 -17.62
N SER A 262 0.35 -3.45 -16.53
CA SER A 262 0.38 -4.85 -16.08
C SER A 262 -0.32 -5.81 -17.05
N SER A 263 -1.23 -5.31 -17.90
CA SER A 263 -1.99 -6.11 -18.87
C SER A 263 -1.69 -5.74 -20.32
N VAL A 264 -1.40 -4.47 -20.60
CA VAL A 264 -1.08 -3.98 -21.96
C VAL A 264 0.37 -3.53 -22.10
N ILE A 265 0.86 -3.45 -23.34
CA ILE A 265 2.26 -3.06 -23.63
C ILE A 265 2.48 -1.53 -23.67
N GLN A 266 1.42 -0.75 -23.81
CA GLN A 266 1.44 0.71 -23.81
C GLN A 266 0.08 1.26 -23.41
N THR A 267 0.05 2.47 -22.84
CA THR A 267 -1.17 3.20 -22.47
C THR A 267 -0.97 4.70 -22.67
N LYS A 268 -2.07 5.43 -22.85
CA LYS A 268 -2.06 6.88 -23.00
C LYS A 268 -2.36 7.56 -21.67
N ILE A 269 -1.64 8.64 -21.39
CA ILE A 269 -1.87 9.53 -20.26
C ILE A 269 -2.39 10.84 -20.83
N GLU A 270 -3.64 11.16 -20.49
CA GLU A 270 -4.34 12.34 -20.99
C GLU A 270 -4.90 13.12 -19.80
N ILE A 271 -4.49 14.38 -19.67
CA ILE A 271 -4.94 15.28 -18.61
C ILE A 271 -5.33 16.60 -19.25
N GLU A 272 -6.62 16.92 -19.20
CA GLU A 272 -7.12 18.23 -19.61
C GLU A 272 -6.70 19.31 -18.61
N ASN A 273 -6.26 20.43 -19.16
CA ASN A 273 -5.82 21.62 -18.42
C ASN A 273 -4.93 21.23 -17.22
N LEU A 274 -3.79 20.59 -17.53
CA LEU A 274 -2.81 20.18 -16.53
C LEU A 274 -2.23 21.40 -15.82
N VAL A 275 -1.81 22.41 -16.59
CA VAL A 275 -1.24 23.67 -16.10
C VAL A 275 -1.50 24.79 -17.10
N GLU A 276 -2.00 25.94 -16.63
CA GLU A 276 -2.17 27.16 -17.44
C GLU A 276 -2.86 26.94 -18.81
N GLY A 277 -3.91 26.11 -18.86
CA GLY A 277 -4.65 25.82 -20.09
C GLY A 277 -3.99 24.80 -21.02
N VAL A 278 -2.83 24.25 -20.65
CA VAL A 278 -2.12 23.23 -21.43
C VAL A 278 -2.68 21.84 -21.11
N ASP A 279 -3.18 21.17 -22.14
CA ASP A 279 -3.50 19.74 -22.08
C ASP A 279 -2.23 18.91 -22.17
N PHE A 280 -2.16 17.85 -21.38
CA PHE A 280 -1.05 16.90 -21.39
C PHE A 280 -1.49 15.60 -22.04
N LYS A 281 -0.78 15.17 -23.10
CA LYS A 281 -1.08 13.92 -23.81
C LYS A 281 0.22 13.20 -24.17
N GLU A 282 0.49 12.09 -23.50
CA GLU A 282 1.69 11.27 -23.73
C GLU A 282 1.36 9.79 -23.74
N THR A 283 2.24 8.99 -24.35
CA THR A 283 2.15 7.51 -24.29
C THR A 283 3.26 6.98 -23.39
N LEU A 284 2.90 6.06 -22.48
CA LEU A 284 3.85 5.31 -21.67
C LEU A 284 3.86 3.85 -22.15
N THR A 285 5.04 3.32 -22.47
CA THR A 285 5.22 1.90 -22.80
C THR A 285 5.63 1.11 -21.57
N ARG A 286 5.32 -0.20 -21.55
CA ARG A 286 5.75 -1.12 -20.48
C ARG A 286 7.27 -1.15 -20.40
N ALA A 287 7.96 -1.19 -21.54
CA ALA A 287 9.42 -1.15 -21.59
C ALA A 287 9.98 0.10 -20.90
N LYS A 288 9.40 1.29 -21.15
CA LYS A 288 9.84 2.51 -20.50
C LYS A 288 9.54 2.50 -18.99
N PHE A 289 8.38 2.03 -18.59
CA PHE A 289 8.05 1.86 -17.17
C PHE A 289 9.04 0.92 -16.45
N GLU A 290 9.37 -0.21 -17.08
CA GLU A 290 10.34 -1.16 -16.55
C GLU A 290 11.75 -0.58 -16.46
N GLU A 291 12.18 0.20 -17.46
CA GLU A 291 13.44 0.95 -17.43
C GLU A 291 13.50 1.93 -16.25
N LEU A 292 12.43 2.73 -16.06
CA LEU A 292 12.33 3.74 -15.00
C LEU A 292 12.38 3.15 -13.58
N CYS A 293 11.96 1.90 -13.43
CA CYS A 293 11.85 1.19 -12.15
C CYS A 293 12.87 0.04 -12.00
N ALA A 294 13.81 -0.12 -12.94
CA ALA A 294 14.68 -1.29 -13.03
C ALA A 294 15.48 -1.56 -11.75
N ASP A 295 16.00 -0.51 -11.11
CA ASP A 295 16.73 -0.62 -9.85
C ASP A 295 15.80 -1.01 -8.69
N LEU A 296 14.59 -0.45 -8.61
CA LEU A 296 13.64 -0.78 -7.56
C LEU A 296 13.12 -2.22 -7.68
N PHE A 297 12.90 -2.69 -8.90
CA PHE A 297 12.52 -4.08 -9.14
C PHE A 297 13.64 -5.06 -8.80
N LYS A 298 14.90 -4.72 -9.07
CA LYS A 298 16.04 -5.57 -8.66
C LYS A 298 16.19 -5.62 -7.13
N LYS A 299 15.99 -4.48 -6.45
CA LYS A 299 16.04 -4.39 -4.99
C LYS A 299 15.06 -5.32 -4.28
N THR A 300 13.96 -5.73 -4.92
CA THR A 300 13.03 -6.69 -4.28
C THR A 300 13.65 -8.08 -4.08
N LEU A 301 14.74 -8.42 -4.77
CA LEU A 301 15.41 -9.71 -4.59
C LEU A 301 16.33 -9.74 -3.36
N GLU A 302 16.81 -8.57 -2.88
CA GLU A 302 17.71 -8.51 -1.73
C GLU A 302 17.02 -9.05 -0.44
N PRO A 303 15.77 -8.67 -0.09
CA PRO A 303 15.06 -9.29 1.03
C PRO A 303 14.75 -10.79 0.82
N VAL A 304 14.59 -11.25 -0.42
CA VAL A 304 14.40 -12.67 -0.73
C VAL A 304 15.66 -13.47 -0.39
N GLU A 305 16.83 -12.98 -0.83
CA GLU A 305 18.11 -13.57 -0.49
C GLU A 305 18.38 -13.55 1.02
N GLN A 306 18.07 -12.42 1.67
CA GLN A 306 18.25 -12.27 3.11
C GLN A 306 17.37 -13.25 3.90
N ALA A 307 16.09 -13.37 3.57
CA ALA A 307 15.19 -14.31 4.24
C ALA A 307 15.66 -15.76 4.09
N LEU A 308 16.06 -16.18 2.88
CA LEU A 308 16.62 -17.52 2.64
C LEU A 308 17.86 -17.79 3.48
N LYS A 309 18.76 -16.80 3.56
CA LYS A 309 19.98 -16.90 4.35
C LYS A 309 19.68 -17.00 5.85
N ASP A 310 18.78 -16.18 6.37
CA ASP A 310 18.42 -16.18 7.79
C ASP A 310 17.71 -17.46 8.21
N ALA A 311 16.90 -18.05 7.32
CA ALA A 311 16.28 -19.36 7.52
C ALA A 311 17.24 -20.54 7.27
N GLY A 312 18.43 -20.30 6.73
CA GLY A 312 19.37 -21.37 6.34
C GLY A 312 18.87 -22.25 5.19
N LYS A 313 17.92 -21.75 4.37
CA LYS A 313 17.29 -22.48 3.27
C LYS A 313 17.93 -22.13 1.92
N LYS A 314 17.98 -23.11 1.02
CA LYS A 314 18.32 -22.91 -0.39
C LYS A 314 17.05 -22.64 -1.19
N LYS A 315 17.23 -22.11 -2.41
CA LYS A 315 16.12 -21.87 -3.33
C LYS A 315 15.34 -23.15 -3.67
N THR A 316 16.03 -24.29 -3.67
CA THR A 316 15.46 -25.62 -3.93
C THR A 316 14.59 -26.14 -2.80
N ASP A 317 14.72 -25.57 -1.60
CA ASP A 317 14.01 -26.01 -0.41
C ASP A 317 12.64 -25.30 -0.28
N ILE A 318 12.32 -24.38 -1.19
CA ILE A 318 11.05 -23.66 -1.21
C ILE A 318 10.04 -24.43 -2.05
N ASP A 319 8.98 -24.91 -1.42
CA ASP A 319 7.91 -25.70 -2.06
C ASP A 319 6.93 -24.83 -2.83
N GLU A 320 6.62 -23.63 -2.32
CA GLU A 320 5.65 -22.72 -2.92
C GLU A 320 6.13 -21.28 -2.80
N ILE A 321 5.88 -20.49 -3.84
CA ILE A 321 6.11 -19.04 -3.84
C ILE A 321 4.75 -18.39 -4.00
N VAL A 322 4.34 -17.56 -3.05
CA VAL A 322 3.01 -16.95 -3.06
C VAL A 322 3.15 -15.44 -3.20
N LEU A 323 2.50 -14.89 -4.24
CA LEU A 323 2.52 -13.46 -4.51
C LEU A 323 1.34 -12.76 -3.84
N VAL A 324 1.64 -11.81 -2.97
CA VAL A 324 0.65 -10.99 -2.26
C VAL A 324 0.91 -9.52 -2.56
N GLY A 325 -0.14 -8.70 -2.46
CA GLY A 325 -0.03 -7.26 -2.71
C GLY A 325 -0.16 -6.89 -4.18
N GLY A 326 -0.80 -5.73 -4.44
CA GLY A 326 -1.21 -5.35 -5.79
C GLY A 326 -0.06 -5.13 -6.78
N SER A 327 1.15 -4.83 -6.31
CA SER A 327 2.30 -4.55 -7.17
C SER A 327 2.96 -5.82 -7.70
N THR A 328 2.65 -7.00 -7.15
CA THR A 328 3.09 -8.29 -7.72
C THR A 328 2.40 -8.62 -9.05
N ARG A 329 1.37 -7.85 -9.43
CA ARG A 329 0.74 -7.94 -10.76
C ARG A 329 1.62 -7.39 -11.88
N ILE A 330 2.71 -6.69 -11.55
CA ILE A 330 3.66 -6.16 -12.55
C ILE A 330 4.40 -7.35 -13.19
N PRO A 331 4.33 -7.52 -14.54
CA PRO A 331 4.97 -8.64 -15.22
C PRO A 331 6.46 -8.78 -14.93
N LYS A 332 7.18 -7.66 -14.85
CA LYS A 332 8.62 -7.67 -14.55
C LYS A 332 8.94 -8.21 -13.15
N VAL A 333 8.11 -7.94 -12.16
CA VAL A 333 8.28 -8.47 -10.79
C VAL A 333 8.08 -9.98 -10.78
N GLN A 334 7.05 -10.47 -11.47
CA GLN A 334 6.78 -11.91 -11.61
C GLN A 334 7.91 -12.63 -12.35
N GLN A 335 8.43 -12.01 -13.41
CA GLN A 335 9.55 -12.55 -14.16
C GLN A 335 10.80 -12.65 -13.27
N LEU A 336 11.13 -11.60 -12.53
CA LEU A 336 12.32 -11.58 -11.66
C LEU A 336 12.26 -12.65 -10.57
N ILE A 337 11.11 -12.81 -9.89
CA ILE A 337 10.99 -13.83 -8.84
C ILE A 337 11.02 -15.25 -9.42
N LYS A 338 10.40 -15.47 -10.58
CA LYS A 338 10.46 -16.76 -11.31
C LYS A 338 11.89 -17.09 -11.73
N ASP A 339 12.61 -16.14 -12.33
CA ASP A 339 14.00 -16.32 -12.75
C ASP A 339 14.91 -16.57 -11.55
N PHE A 340 14.67 -15.85 -10.44
CA PHE A 340 15.41 -16.04 -9.20
C PHE A 340 15.28 -17.48 -8.68
N PHE A 341 14.09 -18.08 -8.77
CA PHE A 341 13.81 -19.47 -8.39
C PHE A 341 13.91 -20.46 -9.57
N ASN A 342 14.80 -20.21 -10.53
CA ASN A 342 15.16 -21.14 -11.61
C ASN A 342 13.96 -21.61 -12.45
N GLY A 343 12.96 -20.74 -12.65
CA GLY A 343 11.78 -21.03 -13.46
C GLY A 343 10.57 -21.54 -12.67
N LYS A 344 10.66 -21.72 -11.34
CA LYS A 344 9.53 -22.11 -10.50
C LYS A 344 8.39 -21.09 -10.61
N GLU A 345 7.20 -21.57 -10.96
CA GLU A 345 6.03 -20.71 -11.13
C GLU A 345 5.49 -20.25 -9.78
N PRO A 346 5.31 -18.93 -9.57
CA PRO A 346 4.71 -18.43 -8.34
C PRO A 346 3.17 -18.56 -8.38
N ASN A 347 2.61 -18.98 -7.26
CA ASN A 347 1.17 -19.03 -6.99
C ASN A 347 0.62 -17.61 -6.80
N ARG A 348 -0.57 -17.36 -7.37
CA ARG A 348 -1.21 -16.04 -7.46
C ARG A 348 -2.58 -15.97 -6.80
N GLY A 349 -3.06 -17.09 -6.25
CA GLY A 349 -4.34 -17.20 -5.55
C GLY A 349 -5.50 -17.46 -6.50
#